data_AF-A0A350JHM2-F1
#
_entry.id   AF-A0A350JHM2-F1
#
_cell.length_a   1.000
_cell.length_b   1.000
_cell.length_c   1.000
_cell.angle_alpha   90.00
_cell.angle_beta   90.00
_cell.angle_gamma   90.00
#
_symmetry.space_group_name_H-M   'P 1'
#
loop_
_entity.id
_entity.type
_entity.pdbx_description
1 polymer ?
#
loop_
_entity_poly.entity_id
_entity_poly.type
_entity_poly.pdbx_seq_one_letter_code
_entity_poly.pdbx_strand_id
1 'polypeptide(L)'
;MSDSTTRTSSNAYCNSLTEYQRFQTREVMIGSVGVGGDNPIRVQSMTTTNTMDTQATVEQSIRMIEAGCEIVRITAPSKKDAENLREIKAELHKRGYDTPLVADIHFTPNAAEIAARIVEKVRVNPGNYADKKKFEHIEYNDESYQEELNRIRERFTPLVKICKEHGTAMRIGTNHGSLSDRILSRYGDTPLGMVESAMEFLQICRDHDYHEIVLSMKASNTQVMVQAYRLLVNRMMNEGMNYPLHLGVTEAGEGEDGRIKSAVGIGTLLEDGLGDTIRVSLTEEPEFEIPVAFALARRYDKRSGHEVVPASNGSPIDSFAYNRRASKEVLNIGDHNVPIIVHDFSSKESISAANLHALGYNYSVPLDKWNLSDQACDFIFVGDKSLDFEIPGTLGIIQNASAWTNDERHYPYFEGISYVVAEKKSEHLNFVHTDIDGLDIPLLATLKNDPTAVLVLTTENTHGMAE
;
A
#
# COMPACT_ATOMS: atom_id res chain seq x y z
N MET A 1 3.65 37.40 2.26
CA MET A 1 3.10 37.17 3.61
C MET A 1 1.60 37.39 3.53
N SER A 2 0.84 36.31 3.31
CA SER A 2 -0.61 36.27 3.48
C SER A 2 -1.02 34.80 3.48
N ASP A 3 -1.33 34.34 4.68
CA ASP A 3 -1.98 33.09 5.11
C ASP A 3 -2.04 31.90 4.14
N SER A 4 -1.20 30.92 4.45
CA SER A 4 -1.52 29.51 4.26
C SER A 4 -2.82 29.20 5.01
N THR A 5 -3.89 29.02 4.26
CA THR A 5 -5.17 28.54 4.76
C THR A 5 -4.97 27.27 5.59
N THR A 6 -5.12 27.43 6.90
CA THR A 6 -5.37 26.34 7.85
C THR A 6 -6.50 25.49 7.31
N ARG A 7 -6.17 24.37 6.66
CA ARG A 7 -7.11 23.27 6.45
C ARG A 7 -7.67 22.94 7.83
N THR A 8 -8.98 23.01 7.97
CA THR A 8 -9.66 22.51 9.17
C THR A 8 -9.12 21.11 9.48
N SER A 9 -8.54 20.95 10.67
CA SER A 9 -7.72 19.80 11.08
C SER A 9 -8.44 18.44 11.03
N SER A 10 -9.76 18.40 10.82
CA SER A 10 -10.52 17.17 10.98
C SER A 10 -10.19 16.07 9.97
N ASN A 11 -9.78 16.40 8.73
CA ASN A 11 -9.66 15.41 7.64
C ASN A 11 -8.24 15.28 7.03
N ALA A 12 -7.21 15.90 7.62
CA ALA A 12 -5.85 15.79 7.09
C ALA A 12 -5.20 14.45 7.46
N TYR A 13 -4.42 13.87 6.55
CA TYR A 13 -3.61 12.66 6.78
C TYR A 13 -2.25 12.70 6.08
N CYS A 14 -2.03 13.69 5.21
CA CYS A 14 -0.80 13.95 4.49
C CYS A 14 -0.60 15.47 4.36
N ASN A 15 0.61 15.89 3.99
CA ASN A 15 0.94 17.31 3.86
C ASN A 15 0.30 17.94 2.60
N SER A 16 0.25 17.19 1.50
CA SER A 16 -0.32 17.64 0.23
C SER A 16 -0.98 16.48 -0.52
N LEU A 17 -2.01 16.81 -1.31
CA LEU A 17 -2.70 15.87 -2.21
C LEU A 17 -2.16 15.92 -3.64
N THR A 18 -1.37 16.95 -3.95
CA THR A 18 -0.91 17.26 -5.32
C THR A 18 0.60 17.40 -5.41
N GLU A 19 1.31 17.38 -4.27
CA GLU A 19 2.76 17.41 -4.21
C GLU A 19 3.25 16.28 -3.31
N TYR A 20 4.29 15.58 -3.74
CA TYR A 20 4.95 14.62 -2.87
C TYR A 20 5.70 15.35 -1.74
N GLN A 21 5.21 15.18 -0.51
CA GLN A 21 5.88 15.65 0.69
C GLN A 21 5.81 14.58 1.78
N ARG A 22 6.98 14.14 2.25
CA ARG A 22 7.05 13.17 3.33
C ARG A 22 6.49 13.75 4.63
N PHE A 23 5.69 12.97 5.34
CA PHE A 23 5.15 13.33 6.64
C PHE A 23 6.27 13.41 7.68
N GLN A 24 6.39 14.55 8.37
CA GLN A 24 7.48 14.75 9.32
C GLN A 24 7.23 13.99 10.63
N THR A 25 7.89 12.85 10.75
CA THR A 25 7.89 12.04 11.96
C THR A 25 9.04 12.42 12.88
N ARG A 26 8.95 12.05 14.16
CA ARG A 26 10.11 12.06 15.05
C ARG A 26 11.14 11.03 14.63
N GLU A 27 12.39 11.29 14.94
CA GLU A 27 13.43 10.27 14.83
C GLU A 27 13.33 9.29 16.00
N VAL A 28 13.44 7.99 15.69
CA VAL A 28 13.56 6.89 16.65
C VAL A 28 14.80 6.09 16.28
N MET A 29 15.70 5.91 17.24
CA MET A 29 16.93 5.14 17.01
C MET A 29 16.70 3.66 17.29
N ILE A 30 17.07 2.81 16.33
CA ILE A 30 17.07 1.35 16.47
C ILE A 30 18.52 0.92 16.40
N GLY A 31 19.18 0.86 17.55
CA GLY A 31 20.63 0.72 17.62
C GLY A 31 21.31 1.90 16.92
N SER A 32 22.08 1.63 15.88
CA SER A 32 22.74 2.64 15.06
C SER A 32 21.88 3.18 13.91
N VAL A 33 20.69 2.64 13.67
CA VAL A 33 19.83 2.98 12.53
C VAL A 33 18.72 3.93 12.94
N GLY A 34 18.74 5.15 12.41
CA GLY A 34 17.65 6.13 12.58
C GLY A 34 16.45 5.83 11.68
N VAL A 35 15.25 5.84 12.26
CA VAL A 35 13.96 5.69 11.56
C VAL A 35 13.11 6.93 11.83
N GLY A 36 12.53 7.49 10.77
CA GLY A 36 11.78 8.74 10.85
C GLY A 36 12.66 9.99 10.82
N GLY A 37 12.03 11.16 10.98
CA GLY A 37 12.70 12.43 10.75
C GLY A 37 13.25 12.52 9.32
N ASP A 38 14.51 12.93 9.19
CA ASP A 38 15.16 13.13 7.88
C ASP A 38 15.89 11.87 7.37
N ASN A 39 15.81 10.75 8.10
CA ASN A 39 16.43 9.48 7.70
C ASN A 39 15.74 8.88 6.47
N PRO A 40 16.45 8.18 5.56
CA PRO A 40 15.81 7.48 4.44
C PRO A 40 14.80 6.43 4.93
N ILE A 41 13.88 6.04 4.05
CA ILE A 41 12.94 4.95 4.32
C ILE A 41 13.75 3.66 4.52
N ARG A 42 13.74 3.11 5.74
CA ARG A 42 14.56 1.95 6.09
C ARG A 42 13.94 0.63 5.62
N VAL A 43 14.75 -0.27 5.07
CA VAL A 43 14.32 -1.60 4.63
C VAL A 43 14.56 -2.64 5.72
N GLN A 44 13.52 -3.39 6.07
CA GLN A 44 13.61 -4.49 7.04
C GLN A 44 13.11 -5.78 6.42
N SER A 45 13.56 -6.91 6.98
CA SER A 45 13.00 -8.23 6.70
C SER A 45 12.97 -9.08 7.98
N MET A 46 12.46 -10.30 7.90
CA MET A 46 12.29 -11.19 9.05
C MET A 46 12.82 -12.59 8.73
N THR A 47 13.55 -13.18 9.66
CA THR A 47 13.97 -14.58 9.56
C THR A 47 12.77 -15.53 9.59
N THR A 48 12.93 -16.70 8.95
CA THR A 48 11.97 -17.80 8.95
C THR A 48 12.48 -19.02 9.70
N THR A 49 13.76 -19.03 10.09
CA THR A 49 14.37 -20.08 10.91
C THR A 49 13.78 -20.15 12.31
N ASN A 50 13.91 -21.32 12.94
CA ASN A 50 13.63 -21.46 14.36
C ASN A 50 14.69 -20.70 15.17
N THR A 51 14.28 -19.75 15.99
CA THR A 51 15.17 -18.92 16.82
C THR A 51 16.06 -19.72 17.74
N MET A 52 15.66 -20.93 18.16
CA MET A 52 16.51 -21.82 18.97
C MET A 52 17.63 -22.50 18.17
N ASP A 53 17.56 -22.49 16.83
CA ASP A 53 18.69 -22.81 15.97
C ASP A 53 19.49 -21.52 15.73
N THR A 54 20.38 -21.24 16.68
CA THR A 54 21.24 -20.05 16.66
C THR A 54 22.02 -19.95 15.36
N GLN A 55 22.63 -21.05 14.90
CA GLN A 55 23.48 -21.01 13.72
C GLN A 55 22.67 -20.75 12.46
N ALA A 56 21.55 -21.46 12.26
CA ALA A 56 20.69 -21.22 11.09
C ALA A 56 20.16 -19.78 11.06
N THR A 57 19.75 -19.24 12.22
CA THR A 57 19.25 -17.86 12.33
C THR A 57 20.34 -16.83 12.05
N VAL A 58 21.58 -17.07 12.51
CA VAL A 58 22.73 -16.21 12.19
C VAL A 58 23.02 -16.24 10.68
N GLU A 59 23.10 -17.42 10.06
CA GLU A 59 23.37 -17.53 8.62
C GLU A 59 22.30 -16.85 7.77
N GLN A 60 21.02 -17.07 8.07
CA GLN A 60 19.93 -16.42 7.34
C GLN A 60 19.94 -14.90 7.54
N SER A 61 20.22 -14.43 8.76
CA SER A 61 20.37 -12.99 9.04
C SER A 61 21.50 -12.38 8.21
N ILE A 62 22.65 -13.06 8.10
CA ILE A 62 23.77 -12.61 7.26
C ILE A 62 23.35 -12.49 5.79
N ARG A 63 22.69 -13.50 5.20
CA ARG A 63 22.21 -13.41 3.81
C ARG A 63 21.28 -12.23 3.59
N MET A 64 20.37 -11.96 4.55
CA MET A 64 19.48 -10.80 4.48
C MET A 64 20.27 -9.49 4.55
N ILE A 65 21.27 -9.40 5.45
CA ILE A 65 22.11 -8.20 5.60
C ILE A 65 22.94 -7.96 4.33
N GLU A 66 23.54 -9.01 3.76
CA GLU A 66 24.29 -8.96 2.51
C GLU A 66 23.40 -8.55 1.31
N ALA A 67 22.12 -8.90 1.33
CA ALA A 67 21.13 -8.42 0.37
C ALA A 67 20.74 -6.93 0.58
N GLY A 68 21.11 -6.33 1.72
CA GLY A 68 20.87 -4.93 2.06
C GLY A 68 19.82 -4.69 3.16
N CYS A 69 19.44 -5.71 3.93
CA CYS A 69 18.55 -5.54 5.09
C CYS A 69 19.19 -4.67 6.17
N GLU A 70 18.54 -3.56 6.53
CA GLU A 70 19.06 -2.59 7.50
C GLU A 70 18.64 -2.91 8.94
N ILE A 71 17.56 -3.67 9.12
CA ILE A 71 17.04 -4.05 10.44
C ILE A 71 16.47 -5.48 10.33
N VAL A 72 17.01 -6.41 11.12
CA VAL A 72 16.63 -7.84 11.05
C VAL A 72 15.63 -8.17 12.15
N ARG A 73 14.47 -8.71 11.77
CA ARG A 73 13.46 -9.18 12.72
C ARG A 73 13.55 -10.68 12.95
N ILE A 74 13.49 -11.10 14.21
CA ILE A 74 13.57 -12.51 14.62
C ILE A 74 12.38 -12.81 15.55
N THR A 75 11.69 -13.93 15.33
CA THR A 75 10.59 -14.35 16.20
C THR A 75 11.10 -14.71 17.60
N ALA A 76 10.39 -14.32 18.67
CA ALA A 76 10.79 -14.68 20.04
C ALA A 76 9.57 -15.04 20.90
N PRO A 77 8.87 -16.16 20.61
CA PRO A 77 7.58 -16.46 21.24
C PRO A 77 7.68 -16.83 22.72
N SER A 78 8.80 -17.39 23.18
CA SER A 78 9.02 -17.81 24.57
C SER A 78 10.20 -17.09 25.23
N LYS A 79 10.32 -17.26 26.56
CA LYS A 79 11.47 -16.75 27.33
C LYS A 79 12.81 -17.31 26.82
N LYS A 80 12.83 -18.58 26.42
CA LYS A 80 14.05 -19.24 25.91
C LYS A 80 14.47 -18.63 24.57
N ASP A 81 13.51 -18.37 23.68
CA ASP A 81 13.80 -17.69 22.42
C ASP A 81 14.36 -16.28 22.67
N ALA A 82 13.72 -15.52 23.57
CA ALA A 82 14.16 -14.19 23.96
C ALA A 82 15.57 -14.18 24.57
N GLU A 83 15.91 -15.17 25.40
CA GLU A 83 17.26 -15.36 25.94
C GLU A 83 18.26 -15.71 24.84
N ASN A 84 17.88 -16.56 23.87
CA ASN A 84 18.76 -16.98 22.78
C ASN A 84 19.10 -15.86 21.79
N LEU A 85 18.31 -14.78 21.75
CA LEU A 85 18.65 -13.57 20.99
C LEU A 85 20.01 -13.00 21.40
N ARG A 86 20.45 -13.21 22.66
CA ARG A 86 21.78 -12.79 23.11
C ARG A 86 22.88 -13.55 22.38
N GLU A 87 22.73 -14.85 22.22
CA GLU A 87 23.70 -15.71 21.54
C GLU A 87 23.74 -15.40 20.04
N ILE A 88 22.57 -15.21 19.42
CA ILE A 88 22.46 -14.79 18.01
C ILE A 88 23.18 -13.45 17.78
N LYS A 89 22.88 -12.45 18.62
CA LYS A 89 23.51 -11.12 18.54
C LYS A 89 25.01 -11.19 18.75
N ALA A 90 25.48 -11.94 19.74
CA ALA A 90 26.90 -12.10 20.04
C ALA A 90 27.65 -12.75 18.88
N GLU A 91 27.09 -13.78 18.25
CA GLU A 91 27.72 -14.44 17.10
C GLU A 91 27.71 -13.56 15.85
N LEU A 92 26.64 -12.78 15.59
CA LEU A 92 26.60 -11.78 14.52
C LEU A 92 27.70 -10.72 14.69
N HIS A 93 27.80 -10.13 15.89
CA HIS A 93 28.83 -9.13 16.20
C HIS A 93 30.24 -9.72 16.07
N LYS A 94 30.47 -10.95 16.55
CA LYS A 94 31.74 -11.66 16.40
C LYS A 94 32.14 -11.86 14.94
N ARG A 95 31.17 -11.95 14.04
CA ARG A 95 31.36 -12.04 12.58
C ARG A 95 31.41 -10.69 11.87
N GLY A 96 31.34 -9.57 12.61
CA GLY A 96 31.41 -8.22 12.07
C GLY A 96 30.09 -7.65 11.56
N TYR A 97 28.95 -8.21 11.97
CA TYR A 97 27.63 -7.72 11.62
C TYR A 97 26.99 -7.02 12.82
N ASP A 98 26.83 -5.70 12.72
CA ASP A 98 26.23 -4.83 13.76
C ASP A 98 24.78 -4.42 13.44
N THR A 99 24.15 -5.09 12.46
CA THR A 99 22.77 -4.78 12.05
C THR A 99 21.80 -4.96 13.22
N PRO A 100 20.97 -3.95 13.56
CA PRO A 100 20.04 -4.02 14.68
C PRO A 100 19.05 -5.17 14.59
N LEU A 101 18.76 -5.78 15.75
CA LEU A 101 17.80 -6.86 15.87
C LEU A 101 16.46 -6.39 16.45
N VAL A 102 15.39 -6.97 15.92
CA VAL A 102 14.02 -6.76 16.41
C VAL A 102 13.43 -8.08 16.90
N ALA A 103 13.04 -8.14 18.17
CA ALA A 103 12.30 -9.29 18.71
C ALA A 103 10.81 -9.19 18.38
N ASP A 104 10.27 -10.15 17.64
CA ASP A 104 8.84 -10.21 17.31
C ASP A 104 8.06 -11.07 18.33
N ILE A 105 7.24 -10.42 19.15
CA ILE A 105 6.60 -11.03 20.32
C ILE A 105 5.09 -10.78 20.28
N HIS A 106 4.33 -11.87 20.37
CA HIS A 106 2.88 -11.83 20.20
C HIS A 106 2.11 -11.97 21.53
N PHE A 107 2.49 -12.92 22.39
CA PHE A 107 1.64 -13.36 23.51
C PHE A 107 2.29 -13.32 24.90
N THR A 108 3.62 -13.17 24.98
CA THR A 108 4.37 -13.46 26.22
C THR A 108 5.05 -12.19 26.74
N PRO A 109 4.41 -11.39 27.62
CA PRO A 109 5.00 -10.17 28.20
C PRO A 109 6.40 -10.39 28.77
N ASN A 110 6.58 -11.46 29.54
CA ASN A 110 7.88 -11.77 30.12
C ASN A 110 8.99 -12.00 29.07
N ALA A 111 8.66 -12.53 27.90
CA ALA A 111 9.63 -12.68 26.82
C ALA A 111 10.01 -11.31 26.24
N ALA A 112 9.03 -10.39 26.15
CA ALA A 112 9.28 -9.01 25.73
C ALA A 112 10.17 -8.25 26.70
N GLU A 113 9.95 -8.40 28.00
CA GLU A 113 10.79 -7.79 29.04
C GLU A 113 12.24 -8.31 29.01
N ILE A 114 12.44 -9.59 28.71
CA ILE A 114 13.78 -10.18 28.53
C ILE A 114 14.43 -9.65 27.25
N ALA A 115 13.73 -9.76 26.12
CA ALA A 115 14.23 -9.33 24.83
C ALA A 115 14.57 -7.83 24.82
N ALA A 116 13.77 -7.00 25.48
CA ALA A 116 13.99 -5.56 25.56
C ALA A 116 15.29 -5.17 26.25
N ARG A 117 15.94 -6.07 26.99
CA ARG A 117 17.27 -5.85 27.61
C ARG A 117 18.43 -6.35 26.73
N ILE A 118 18.14 -6.95 25.58
CA ILE A 118 19.10 -7.68 24.75
C ILE A 118 19.20 -7.05 23.35
N VAL A 119 18.05 -6.80 22.72
CA VAL A 119 17.96 -6.31 21.34
C VAL A 119 17.57 -4.84 21.29
N GLU A 120 17.81 -4.21 20.14
CA GLU A 120 17.60 -2.79 19.90
C GLU A 120 16.12 -2.41 19.82
N LYS A 121 15.26 -3.37 19.49
CA LYS A 121 13.82 -3.12 19.38
C LYS A 121 12.99 -4.35 19.69
N VAL A 122 11.83 -4.12 20.31
CA VAL A 122 10.79 -5.13 20.48
C VAL A 122 9.55 -4.77 19.69
N ARG A 123 8.85 -5.76 19.12
CA ARG A 123 7.48 -5.57 18.63
C ARG A 123 6.49 -6.17 19.60
N VAL A 124 5.45 -5.40 19.90
CA VAL A 124 4.24 -5.86 20.60
C VAL A 124 3.02 -5.79 19.69
N ASN A 125 2.06 -6.69 19.93
CA ASN A 125 0.75 -6.68 19.30
C ASN A 125 -0.32 -6.37 20.36
N PRO A 126 -0.97 -5.19 20.30
CA PRO A 126 -1.98 -4.79 21.27
C PRO A 126 -3.06 -5.84 21.54
N GLY A 127 -3.57 -6.48 20.48
CA GLY A 127 -4.72 -7.38 20.59
C GLY A 127 -4.46 -8.67 21.36
N ASN A 128 -3.19 -9.09 21.50
CA ASN A 128 -2.81 -10.35 22.13
C ASN A 128 -1.86 -10.20 23.33
N TYR A 129 -1.43 -8.98 23.65
CA TYR A 129 -0.45 -8.73 24.71
C TYR A 129 -1.03 -8.91 26.12
N ALA A 130 -2.19 -8.31 26.37
CA ALA A 130 -2.91 -8.41 27.63
C ALA A 130 -3.96 -9.54 27.61
N ASP A 131 -4.52 -9.84 26.44
CA ASP A 131 -5.67 -10.73 26.34
C ASP A 131 -5.34 -12.04 25.63
N LYS A 132 -5.78 -13.14 26.23
CA LYS A 132 -6.01 -14.37 25.48
C LYS A 132 -7.43 -14.26 24.96
N LYS A 133 -7.64 -14.29 23.63
CA LYS A 133 -8.98 -14.34 23.04
C LYS A 133 -9.79 -15.41 23.76
N LYS A 134 -10.89 -15.02 24.41
CA LYS A 134 -11.76 -16.00 25.08
C LYS A 134 -12.94 -16.38 24.20
N PHE A 135 -13.25 -15.63 23.13
CA PHE A 135 -14.44 -15.82 22.30
C PHE A 135 -15.74 -15.93 23.13
N GLU A 136 -15.71 -15.46 24.37
CA GLU A 136 -16.88 -15.26 25.20
C GLU A 136 -17.44 -13.91 24.74
N HIS A 137 -18.59 -13.91 24.07
CA HIS A 137 -19.31 -12.70 23.69
C HIS A 137 -19.64 -11.90 24.97
N ILE A 138 -18.73 -11.01 25.36
CA ILE A 138 -18.94 -10.03 26.43
C ILE A 138 -19.27 -8.73 25.72
N GLU A 139 -20.51 -8.25 25.85
CA GLU A 139 -20.81 -6.87 25.51
C GLU A 139 -20.11 -5.98 26.55
N TYR A 140 -19.16 -5.17 26.10
CA TYR A 140 -18.46 -4.24 26.98
C TYR A 140 -19.24 -2.93 27.08
N ASN A 141 -19.70 -2.60 28.29
CA ASN A 141 -20.14 -1.25 28.62
C ASN A 141 -18.91 -0.36 28.93
N ASP A 142 -19.10 0.96 29.06
CA ASP A 142 -18.00 1.89 29.30
C ASP A 142 -17.17 1.58 30.56
N GLU A 143 -17.80 1.07 31.62
CA GLU A 143 -17.13 0.70 32.87
C GLU A 143 -16.22 -0.51 32.68
N SER A 144 -16.75 -1.61 32.14
CA SER A 144 -15.96 -2.82 31.84
C SER A 144 -14.85 -2.57 30.82
N TYR A 145 -15.06 -1.66 29.88
CA TYR A 145 -14.03 -1.23 28.95
C TYR A 145 -12.88 -0.52 29.68
N GLN A 146 -13.20 0.39 30.60
CA GLN A 146 -12.22 1.12 31.38
C GLN A 146 -11.43 0.20 32.34
N GLU A 147 -12.09 -0.81 32.93
CA GLU A 147 -11.41 -1.83 33.73
C GLU A 147 -10.36 -2.59 32.92
N GLU A 148 -10.69 -2.96 31.68
CA GLU A 148 -9.75 -3.65 30.81
C GLU A 148 -8.59 -2.74 30.38
N LEU A 149 -8.85 -1.45 30.11
CA LEU A 149 -7.78 -0.46 29.89
C LEU A 149 -6.82 -0.36 31.07
N ASN A 150 -7.34 -0.37 32.31
CA ASN A 150 -6.51 -0.34 33.51
C ASN A 150 -5.65 -1.62 33.63
N ARG A 151 -6.22 -2.78 33.33
CA ARG A 151 -5.50 -4.06 33.32
C ARG A 151 -4.39 -4.10 32.26
N ILE A 152 -4.64 -3.59 31.06
CA ILE A 152 -3.61 -3.45 30.02
C ILE A 152 -2.49 -2.54 30.53
N ARG A 153 -2.85 -1.38 31.10
CA ARG A 153 -1.89 -0.43 31.66
C ARG A 153 -0.99 -1.09 32.68
N GLU A 154 -1.53 -1.82 33.65
CA GLU A 154 -0.74 -2.54 34.66
C GLU A 154 0.24 -3.55 34.04
N ARG A 155 -0.20 -4.29 33.02
CA ARG A 155 0.60 -5.35 32.38
C ARG A 155 1.62 -4.83 31.37
N PHE A 156 1.35 -3.70 30.74
CA PHE A 156 2.21 -3.12 29.69
C PHE A 156 3.25 -2.15 30.27
N THR A 157 2.91 -1.46 31.37
CA THR A 157 3.81 -0.53 32.08
C THR A 157 5.21 -1.10 32.38
N PRO A 158 5.38 -2.35 32.86
CA PRO A 158 6.70 -2.92 33.11
C PRO A 158 7.58 -2.92 31.87
N LEU A 159 7.05 -3.32 30.71
CA LEU A 159 7.78 -3.32 29.46
C LEU A 159 8.15 -1.90 29.02
N VAL A 160 7.22 -0.94 29.11
CA VAL A 160 7.49 0.47 28.79
C VAL A 160 8.65 1.01 29.63
N LYS A 161 8.67 0.72 30.93
CA LYS A 161 9.75 1.13 31.83
C LYS A 161 11.08 0.49 31.46
N ILE A 162 11.09 -0.80 31.13
CA ILE A 162 12.31 -1.52 30.72
C ILE A 162 12.83 -0.95 29.39
N CYS A 163 11.96 -0.74 28.41
CA CYS A 163 12.35 -0.13 27.14
C CYS A 163 12.93 1.28 27.34
N LYS A 164 12.31 2.11 28.20
CA LYS A 164 12.83 3.43 28.55
C LYS A 164 14.19 3.37 29.27
N GLU A 165 14.37 2.43 30.20
CA GLU A 165 15.63 2.23 30.94
C GLU A 165 16.78 1.78 30.03
N HIS A 166 16.50 0.91 29.05
CA HIS A 166 17.51 0.30 28.17
C HIS A 166 17.69 1.05 26.83
N GLY A 167 16.91 2.10 26.57
CA GLY A 167 16.92 2.81 25.29
C GLY A 167 16.40 1.97 24.12
N THR A 168 15.65 0.90 24.41
CA THR A 168 15.15 -0.04 23.41
C THR A 168 13.92 0.54 22.74
N ALA A 169 13.88 0.56 21.41
CA ALA A 169 12.72 1.01 20.66
C ALA A 169 11.57 -0.01 20.73
N MET A 170 10.35 0.45 20.51
CA MET A 170 9.16 -0.39 20.50
C MET A 170 8.34 -0.20 19.25
N ARG A 171 7.98 -1.29 18.57
CA ARG A 171 6.90 -1.27 17.57
C ARG A 171 5.59 -1.67 18.22
N ILE A 172 4.62 -0.77 18.23
CA ILE A 172 3.22 -1.09 18.53
C ILE A 172 2.54 -1.41 17.20
N GLY A 173 2.26 -2.69 16.95
CA GLY A 173 1.80 -3.16 15.65
C GLY A 173 0.51 -3.94 15.70
N THR A 174 -0.57 -3.30 15.24
CA THR A 174 -1.90 -3.90 15.13
C THR A 174 -2.03 -4.65 13.79
N ASN A 175 -2.51 -5.89 13.86
CA ASN A 175 -2.89 -6.67 12.69
C ASN A 175 -4.42 -6.83 12.67
N HIS A 176 -5.04 -6.66 11.50
CA HIS A 176 -6.49 -6.76 11.32
C HIS A 176 -7.06 -8.08 11.89
N GLY A 177 -6.47 -9.23 11.55
CA GLY A 177 -6.93 -10.54 12.03
C GLY A 177 -6.72 -10.82 13.52
N SER A 178 -6.09 -9.93 14.29
CA SER A 178 -5.77 -10.13 15.70
C SER A 178 -6.23 -9.00 16.61
N LEU A 179 -7.31 -8.29 16.27
CA LEU A 179 -7.95 -7.36 17.21
C LEU A 179 -8.46 -8.10 18.46
N SER A 180 -8.41 -7.42 19.60
CA SER A 180 -8.91 -7.95 20.87
C SER A 180 -10.44 -7.93 20.93
N ASP A 181 -11.02 -8.77 21.80
CA ASP A 181 -12.47 -8.89 21.96
C ASP A 181 -13.12 -7.53 22.35
N ARG A 182 -12.46 -6.70 23.17
CA ARG A 182 -12.95 -5.35 23.53
C ARG A 182 -13.06 -4.42 22.31
N ILE A 183 -12.06 -4.47 21.43
CA ILE A 183 -11.97 -3.58 20.27
C ILE A 183 -13.02 -4.01 19.25
N LEU A 184 -13.13 -5.32 19.01
CA LEU A 184 -14.15 -5.89 18.14
C LEU A 184 -15.57 -5.57 18.64
N SER A 185 -15.81 -5.63 19.95
CA SER A 185 -17.11 -5.30 20.53
C SER A 185 -17.48 -3.81 20.35
N ARG A 186 -16.53 -2.90 20.54
CA ARG A 186 -16.80 -1.44 20.52
C ARG A 186 -16.72 -0.81 19.13
N TYR A 187 -15.79 -1.25 18.30
CA TYR A 187 -15.45 -0.63 17.00
C TYR A 187 -15.63 -1.57 15.81
N GLY A 188 -15.90 -2.85 16.05
CA GLY A 188 -15.95 -3.87 15.00
C GLY A 188 -14.58 -4.22 14.41
N ASP A 189 -14.59 -5.12 13.44
CA ASP A 189 -13.41 -5.44 12.61
C ASP A 189 -13.25 -4.37 11.53
N THR A 190 -12.78 -3.18 11.94
CA THR A 190 -12.74 -1.97 11.10
C THR A 190 -11.36 -1.29 11.15
N PRO A 191 -11.01 -0.46 10.14
CA PRO A 191 -9.82 0.39 10.20
C PRO A 191 -9.75 1.25 11.47
N LEU A 192 -10.90 1.77 11.94
CA LEU A 192 -10.98 2.53 13.18
C LEU A 192 -10.62 1.66 14.40
N GLY A 193 -11.14 0.43 14.49
CA GLY A 193 -10.78 -0.51 15.54
C GLY A 193 -9.27 -0.79 15.59
N MET A 194 -8.62 -0.89 14.42
CA MET A 194 -7.15 -1.06 14.36
C MET A 194 -6.40 0.13 14.96
N VAL A 195 -6.85 1.35 14.63
CA VAL A 195 -6.26 2.60 15.14
C VAL A 195 -6.44 2.69 16.64
N GLU A 196 -7.67 2.54 17.15
CA GLU A 196 -7.96 2.64 18.59
C GLU A 196 -7.15 1.61 19.38
N SER A 197 -7.02 0.38 18.88
CA SER A 197 -6.20 -0.66 19.52
C SER A 197 -4.74 -0.24 19.70
N ALA A 198 -4.15 0.49 18.75
CA ALA A 198 -2.79 1.00 18.90
C ALA A 198 -2.72 2.25 19.78
N MET A 199 -3.71 3.15 19.67
CA MET A 199 -3.76 4.38 20.45
C MET A 199 -3.87 4.11 21.95
N GLU A 200 -4.58 3.06 22.37
CA GLU A 200 -4.63 2.61 23.77
C GLU A 200 -3.24 2.37 24.36
N PHE A 201 -2.40 1.63 23.63
CA PHE A 201 -1.03 1.32 24.06
C PHE A 201 -0.12 2.53 23.93
N LEU A 202 -0.31 3.34 22.89
CA LEU A 202 0.45 4.57 22.68
C LEU A 202 0.23 5.58 23.81
N GLN A 203 -1.00 5.71 24.31
CA GLN A 203 -1.31 6.58 25.43
C GLN A 203 -0.58 6.13 26.71
N ILE A 204 -0.51 4.83 26.98
CA ILE A 204 0.24 4.30 28.14
C ILE A 204 1.73 4.67 28.02
N CYS A 205 2.31 4.55 26.82
CA CYS A 205 3.69 4.97 26.60
C CYS A 205 3.88 6.48 26.85
N ARG A 206 2.96 7.32 26.37
CA ARG A 206 3.00 8.78 26.59
C ARG A 206 2.88 9.15 28.06
N ASP A 207 2.02 8.48 28.82
CA ASP A 207 1.87 8.70 30.27
C ASP A 207 3.17 8.40 31.03
N HIS A 208 4.04 7.55 30.47
CA HIS A 208 5.37 7.25 30.99
C HIS A 208 6.49 8.06 30.32
N ASP A 209 6.15 9.04 29.47
CA ASP A 209 7.09 9.88 28.72
C ASP A 209 8.08 9.01 27.91
N TYR A 210 7.59 7.92 27.33
CA TYR A 210 8.36 7.01 26.48
C TYR A 210 7.96 7.24 25.02
N HIS A 211 8.97 7.49 24.18
CA HIS A 211 8.78 8.07 22.86
C HIS A 211 9.53 7.35 21.72
N GLU A 212 10.34 6.33 22.03
CA GLU A 212 11.05 5.48 21.07
C GLU A 212 10.10 4.47 20.40
N ILE A 213 9.06 4.97 19.73
CA ILE A 213 7.93 4.18 19.25
C ILE A 213 7.81 4.26 17.73
N VAL A 214 7.57 3.10 17.11
CA VAL A 214 7.19 2.97 15.71
C VAL A 214 5.81 2.31 15.65
N LEU A 215 4.92 2.77 14.76
CA LEU A 215 3.56 2.24 14.64
C LEU A 215 3.41 1.42 13.35
N SER A 216 2.51 0.43 13.36
CA SER A 216 2.11 -0.28 12.13
C SER A 216 0.67 -0.75 12.19
N MET A 217 -0.05 -0.62 11.07
CA MET A 217 -1.39 -1.13 10.83
C MET A 217 -1.35 -2.12 9.67
N LYS A 218 -1.27 -3.43 9.94
CA LYS A 218 -1.18 -4.42 8.86
C LYS A 218 -2.50 -5.12 8.59
N ALA A 219 -2.84 -5.25 7.31
CA ALA A 219 -3.95 -6.04 6.83
C ALA A 219 -3.55 -6.76 5.53
N SER A 220 -4.20 -7.88 5.23
CA SER A 220 -4.07 -8.56 3.92
C SER A 220 -4.89 -7.87 2.84
N ASN A 221 -5.99 -7.19 3.19
CA ASN A 221 -6.68 -6.27 2.28
C ASN A 221 -5.95 -4.92 2.27
N THR A 222 -5.43 -4.53 1.11
CA THR A 222 -4.66 -3.29 0.93
C THR A 222 -5.51 -2.04 1.17
N GLN A 223 -6.81 -2.07 0.86
CA GLN A 223 -7.71 -0.95 1.11
C GLN A 223 -7.86 -0.68 2.61
N VAL A 224 -8.10 -1.74 3.41
CA VAL A 224 -8.19 -1.65 4.87
C VAL A 224 -6.88 -1.14 5.46
N MET A 225 -5.74 -1.64 4.97
CA MET A 225 -4.42 -1.18 5.39
C MET A 225 -4.25 0.33 5.15
N VAL A 226 -4.50 0.79 3.91
CA VAL A 226 -4.35 2.21 3.55
C VAL A 226 -5.24 3.10 4.42
N GLN A 227 -6.52 2.74 4.57
CA GLN A 227 -7.48 3.47 5.39
C GLN A 227 -7.02 3.57 6.86
N ALA A 228 -6.53 2.46 7.43
CA ALA A 228 -6.06 2.43 8.81
C ALA A 228 -4.84 3.33 9.04
N TYR A 229 -3.86 3.36 8.12
CA TYR A 229 -2.72 4.28 8.26
C TYR A 229 -3.14 5.75 8.11
N ARG A 230 -4.02 6.08 7.16
CA ARG A 230 -4.51 7.45 6.99
C ARG A 230 -5.26 7.92 8.23
N LEU A 231 -6.14 7.07 8.78
CA LEU A 231 -6.85 7.35 10.04
C LEU A 231 -5.89 7.48 11.22
N LEU A 232 -4.86 6.62 11.31
CA LEU A 232 -3.84 6.71 12.35
C LEU A 232 -3.11 8.05 12.31
N VAL A 233 -2.68 8.49 11.13
CA VAL A 233 -1.96 9.76 10.98
C VAL A 233 -2.89 10.93 11.31
N ASN A 234 -4.13 10.91 10.83
CA ASN A 234 -5.14 11.90 11.21
C ASN A 234 -5.30 11.99 12.74
N ARG A 235 -5.43 10.84 13.41
CA ARG A 235 -5.56 10.78 14.87
C ARG A 235 -4.31 11.30 15.57
N MET A 236 -3.13 10.90 15.12
CA MET A 236 -1.86 11.41 15.63
C MET A 236 -1.76 12.92 15.48
N MET A 237 -2.09 13.49 14.31
CA MET A 237 -2.07 14.94 14.08
C MET A 237 -3.02 15.67 15.05
N ASN A 238 -4.24 15.17 15.22
CA ASN A 238 -5.23 15.75 16.14
C ASN A 238 -4.78 15.69 17.61
N GLU A 239 -3.97 14.71 18.00
CA GLU A 239 -3.43 14.54 19.35
C GLU A 239 -1.99 15.07 19.53
N GLY A 240 -1.48 15.81 18.54
CA GLY A 240 -0.13 16.40 18.56
C GLY A 240 0.99 15.35 18.57
N MET A 241 0.82 14.25 17.84
CA MET A 241 1.77 13.14 17.71
C MET A 241 2.29 13.02 16.27
N ASN A 242 3.48 12.45 16.13
CA ASN A 242 4.12 12.23 14.83
C ASN A 242 5.10 11.03 14.85
N TYR A 243 4.65 9.87 15.32
CA TYR A 243 5.52 8.69 15.40
C TYR A 243 5.80 8.06 14.02
N PRO A 244 7.00 7.47 13.83
CA PRO A 244 7.34 6.75 12.60
C PRO A 244 6.41 5.59 12.26
N LEU A 245 6.24 5.34 10.97
CA LEU A 245 5.38 4.30 10.43
C LEU A 245 6.20 3.17 9.80
N HIS A 246 5.97 1.94 10.29
CA HIS A 246 6.42 0.70 9.67
C HIS A 246 5.34 0.19 8.73
N LEU A 247 5.55 0.28 7.41
CA LEU A 247 4.60 -0.24 6.42
C LEU A 247 4.87 -1.71 6.07
N GLY A 248 3.81 -2.38 5.63
CA GLY A 248 3.92 -3.68 5.00
C GLY A 248 2.60 -4.42 5.01
N VAL A 249 2.29 -5.07 3.89
CA VAL A 249 1.11 -5.92 3.74
C VAL A 249 1.40 -7.27 4.42
N THR A 250 0.42 -7.81 5.15
CA THR A 250 0.49 -9.19 5.66
C THR A 250 -0.04 -10.16 4.62
N GLU A 251 0.54 -11.36 4.54
CA GLU A 251 0.07 -12.43 3.64
C GLU A 251 -0.01 -11.90 2.19
N ALA A 252 1.11 -11.36 1.69
CA ALA A 252 1.14 -10.81 0.34
C ALA A 252 0.98 -11.93 -0.71
N GLY A 253 1.54 -13.11 -0.43
CA GLY A 253 1.56 -14.24 -1.35
C GLY A 253 2.98 -14.51 -1.82
N GLU A 254 3.10 -15.32 -2.87
CA GLU A 254 4.34 -15.67 -3.55
C GLU A 254 4.44 -14.98 -4.91
N GLY A 255 5.66 -14.89 -5.46
CA GLY A 255 5.86 -14.49 -6.84
C GLY A 255 5.31 -13.09 -7.15
N GLU A 256 4.77 -12.94 -8.34
CA GLU A 256 4.33 -11.64 -8.84
C GLU A 256 3.12 -11.09 -8.07
N ASP A 257 2.18 -11.96 -7.66
CA ASP A 257 1.01 -11.56 -6.88
C ASP A 257 1.40 -10.90 -5.55
N GLY A 258 2.38 -11.49 -4.85
CA GLY A 258 2.92 -10.92 -3.61
C GLY A 258 3.60 -9.57 -3.80
N ARG A 259 4.31 -9.39 -4.93
CA ARG A 259 4.99 -8.15 -5.31
C ARG A 259 3.97 -7.06 -5.67
N ILE A 260 3.00 -7.37 -6.53
CA ILE A 260 1.91 -6.46 -6.92
C ILE A 260 1.12 -6.02 -5.69
N LYS A 261 0.69 -6.96 -4.85
CA LYS A 261 -0.09 -6.64 -3.65
C LYS A 261 0.70 -5.77 -2.66
N SER A 262 1.99 -6.02 -2.52
CA SER A 262 2.89 -5.17 -1.71
C SER A 262 3.05 -3.78 -2.33
N ALA A 263 3.20 -3.67 -3.64
CA ALA A 263 3.30 -2.40 -4.35
C ALA A 263 2.02 -1.56 -4.21
N VAL A 264 0.84 -2.19 -4.34
CA VAL A 264 -0.46 -1.52 -4.14
C VAL A 264 -0.59 -1.00 -2.71
N GLY A 265 -0.31 -1.83 -1.68
CA GLY A 265 -0.49 -1.42 -0.28
C GLY A 265 0.56 -0.42 0.21
N ILE A 266 1.85 -0.72 0.00
CA ILE A 266 2.97 0.11 0.46
C ILE A 266 3.10 1.35 -0.43
N GLY A 267 3.08 1.18 -1.75
CA GLY A 267 3.25 2.27 -2.70
C GLY A 267 2.18 3.35 -2.54
N THR A 268 0.90 2.98 -2.34
CA THR A 268 -0.16 3.98 -2.10
C THR A 268 0.13 4.88 -0.90
N LEU A 269 0.64 4.32 0.21
CA LEU A 269 0.97 5.10 1.40
C LEU A 269 2.25 5.91 1.21
N LEU A 270 3.23 5.36 0.50
CA LEU A 270 4.42 6.12 0.14
C LEU A 270 4.07 7.29 -0.79
N GLU A 271 3.11 7.15 -1.71
CA GLU A 271 2.58 8.28 -2.50
C GLU A 271 1.97 9.38 -1.62
N ASP A 272 1.29 9.00 -0.54
CA ASP A 272 0.77 9.95 0.47
C ASP A 272 1.88 10.62 1.32
N GLY A 273 3.15 10.25 1.10
CA GLY A 273 4.27 10.69 1.93
C GLY A 273 4.35 9.98 3.28
N LEU A 274 3.61 8.89 3.47
CA LEU A 274 3.55 8.13 4.73
C LEU A 274 4.46 6.91 4.66
N GLY A 275 5.33 6.73 5.66
CA GLY A 275 6.21 5.56 5.77
C GLY A 275 7.65 5.94 6.05
N ASP A 276 8.22 5.33 7.09
CA ASP A 276 9.61 5.58 7.53
C ASP A 276 10.45 4.31 7.49
N THR A 277 9.78 3.17 7.49
CA THR A 277 10.40 1.88 7.28
C THR A 277 9.41 0.91 6.67
N ILE A 278 9.89 -0.02 5.86
CA ILE A 278 9.04 -0.94 5.10
C ILE A 278 9.53 -2.39 5.25
N ARG A 279 8.58 -3.32 5.13
CA ARG A 279 8.86 -4.73 4.90
C ARG A 279 7.85 -5.31 3.90
N VAL A 280 8.34 -5.81 2.78
CA VAL A 280 7.59 -6.69 1.86
C VAL A 280 7.53 -8.07 2.52
N SER A 281 6.36 -8.74 2.55
CA SER A 281 6.22 -10.04 3.23
C SER A 281 5.84 -11.12 2.23
N LEU A 282 6.85 -11.74 1.62
CA LEU A 282 6.71 -12.76 0.57
C LEU A 282 6.76 -14.17 1.18
N THR A 283 6.12 -15.13 0.53
CA THR A 283 6.28 -16.56 0.85
C THR A 283 7.51 -17.14 0.14
N GLU A 284 8.67 -16.49 0.32
CA GLU A 284 9.95 -16.83 -0.31
C GLU A 284 11.08 -16.70 0.74
N GLU A 285 12.32 -17.04 0.38
CA GLU A 285 13.46 -16.75 1.25
C GLU A 285 13.56 -15.24 1.52
N PRO A 286 13.85 -14.82 2.76
CA PRO A 286 13.68 -13.43 3.18
C PRO A 286 14.60 -12.44 2.47
N GLU A 287 15.77 -12.88 1.97
CA GLU A 287 16.64 -12.06 1.14
C GLU A 287 15.96 -11.56 -0.15
N PHE A 288 14.95 -12.27 -0.68
CA PHE A 288 14.19 -11.84 -1.87
C PHE A 288 13.17 -10.74 -1.58
N GLU A 289 12.82 -10.49 -0.30
CA GLU A 289 11.97 -9.35 0.09
C GLU A 289 12.71 -8.01 -0.13
N ILE A 290 14.04 -8.01 -0.02
CA ILE A 290 14.87 -6.80 0.05
C ILE A 290 14.93 -6.02 -1.27
N PRO A 291 15.19 -6.62 -2.44
CA PRO A 291 15.21 -5.89 -3.71
C PRO A 291 13.86 -5.22 -4.02
N VAL A 292 12.75 -5.90 -3.70
CA VAL A 292 11.39 -5.37 -3.90
C VAL A 292 11.14 -4.17 -3.00
N ALA A 293 11.54 -4.27 -1.73
CA ALA A 293 11.43 -3.16 -0.78
C ALA A 293 12.24 -1.93 -1.26
N PHE A 294 13.49 -2.12 -1.69
CA PHE A 294 14.28 -1.01 -2.23
C PHE A 294 13.68 -0.41 -3.50
N ALA A 295 13.11 -1.21 -4.40
CA ALA A 295 12.44 -0.70 -5.59
C ALA A 295 11.26 0.24 -5.23
N LEU A 296 10.52 -0.08 -4.18
CA LEU A 296 9.45 0.77 -3.65
C LEU A 296 9.98 2.03 -2.96
N ALA A 297 10.97 1.90 -2.06
CA ALA A 297 11.50 3.03 -1.30
C ALA A 297 12.24 4.05 -2.18
N ARG A 298 13.16 3.59 -3.04
CA ARG A 298 14.03 4.45 -3.85
C ARG A 298 13.29 5.23 -4.93
N ARG A 299 12.05 4.84 -5.26
CA ARG A 299 11.17 5.61 -6.15
C ARG A 299 10.98 7.04 -5.67
N TYR A 300 11.05 7.27 -4.35
CA TYR A 300 10.77 8.58 -3.74
C TYR A 300 12.01 9.43 -3.50
N ASP A 301 13.22 8.91 -3.73
CA ASP A 301 14.49 9.66 -3.58
C ASP A 301 14.58 10.86 -4.54
N LYS A 302 13.85 10.79 -5.67
CA LYS A 302 13.87 11.78 -6.76
C LYS A 302 12.49 12.38 -7.05
N ARG A 303 11.53 12.23 -6.14
CA ARG A 303 10.14 12.66 -6.34
C ARG A 303 9.91 14.16 -6.08
N SER A 304 10.89 14.88 -5.56
CA SER A 304 10.81 16.33 -5.35
C SER A 304 10.99 17.10 -6.66
N GLY A 305 10.30 18.24 -6.80
CA GLY A 305 10.46 19.16 -7.94
C GLY A 305 9.78 18.71 -9.23
N HIS A 306 8.71 17.91 -9.14
CA HIS A 306 7.86 17.59 -10.29
C HIS A 306 7.08 18.84 -10.78
N GLU A 307 6.49 18.75 -11.97
CA GLU A 307 5.63 19.81 -12.51
C GLU A 307 4.41 20.04 -11.61
N VAL A 308 4.04 21.30 -11.43
CA VAL A 308 3.01 21.70 -10.47
C VAL A 308 1.65 21.14 -10.91
N VAL A 309 1.09 20.25 -10.10
CA VAL A 309 -0.28 19.78 -10.26
C VAL A 309 -1.23 20.84 -9.65
N PRO A 310 -2.21 21.36 -10.40
CA PRO A 310 -3.15 22.37 -9.90
C PRO A 310 -3.88 21.90 -8.64
N ALA A 311 -3.92 22.76 -7.62
CA ALA A 311 -4.65 22.46 -6.39
C ALA A 311 -6.15 22.32 -6.67
N SER A 312 -6.77 21.27 -6.14
CA SER A 312 -8.23 21.07 -6.20
C SER A 312 -8.94 21.64 -4.98
N ASN A 313 -10.18 22.10 -5.17
CA ASN A 313 -11.06 22.55 -4.08
C ASN A 313 -11.59 21.34 -3.29
N GLY A 314 -10.70 20.68 -2.56
CA GLY A 314 -10.99 19.47 -1.81
C GLY A 314 -10.97 18.20 -2.66
N SER A 315 -10.87 17.05 -1.98
CA SER A 315 -10.93 15.75 -2.63
C SER A 315 -12.39 15.30 -2.78
N PRO A 316 -12.87 14.90 -3.97
CA PRO A 316 -14.21 14.35 -4.15
C PRO A 316 -14.35 12.93 -3.57
N ILE A 317 -13.25 12.34 -3.10
CA ILE A 317 -13.19 11.01 -2.50
C ILE A 317 -12.92 11.11 -1.00
N ASP A 318 -13.58 10.24 -0.23
CA ASP A 318 -13.23 10.02 1.17
C ASP A 318 -11.86 9.34 1.22
N SER A 319 -10.91 9.96 1.92
CA SER A 319 -9.55 9.42 2.02
C SER A 319 -9.44 8.30 3.07
N PHE A 320 -10.45 8.16 3.93
CA PHE A 320 -10.51 7.20 5.03
C PHE A 320 -11.46 6.03 4.77
N ALA A 321 -12.25 6.09 3.70
CA ALA A 321 -13.18 5.03 3.32
C ALA A 321 -13.24 4.82 1.81
N TYR A 322 -13.39 3.57 1.38
CA TYR A 322 -13.58 3.24 -0.02
C TYR A 322 -15.04 3.40 -0.41
N ASN A 323 -15.27 4.19 -1.46
CA ASN A 323 -16.56 4.30 -2.12
C ASN A 323 -16.34 4.11 -3.63
N ARG A 324 -17.04 3.14 -4.22
CA ARG A 324 -16.97 2.92 -5.67
C ARG A 324 -17.54 4.15 -6.38
N ARG A 325 -16.76 4.75 -7.28
CA ARG A 325 -17.22 5.88 -8.08
C ARG A 325 -18.32 5.39 -9.03
N ALA A 326 -19.46 6.08 -9.02
CA ALA A 326 -20.50 5.83 -10.00
C ALA A 326 -20.01 6.26 -11.39
N SER A 327 -20.17 5.38 -12.38
CA SER A 327 -19.90 5.65 -13.78
C SER A 327 -21.03 5.09 -14.63
N LYS A 328 -21.16 5.59 -15.86
CA LYS A 328 -22.09 5.02 -16.84
C LYS A 328 -21.43 3.81 -17.49
N GLU A 329 -22.23 2.82 -17.83
CA GLU A 329 -21.79 1.72 -18.68
C GLU A 329 -21.78 2.19 -20.14
N VAL A 330 -20.66 1.97 -20.83
CA VAL A 330 -20.53 2.12 -22.28
C VAL A 330 -19.97 0.81 -22.83
N LEU A 331 -20.83 0.01 -23.46
CA LEU A 331 -20.53 -1.39 -23.81
C LEU A 331 -20.05 -2.19 -22.58
N ASN A 332 -18.78 -2.61 -22.56
CA ASN A 332 -18.14 -3.33 -21.45
C ASN A 332 -17.26 -2.44 -20.57
N ILE A 333 -17.39 -1.10 -20.65
CA ILE A 333 -16.55 -0.14 -19.95
C ILE A 333 -17.38 0.61 -18.90
N GLY A 334 -16.84 0.73 -17.69
CA GLY A 334 -17.49 1.47 -16.61
C GLY A 334 -18.61 0.67 -15.93
N ASP A 335 -19.29 1.32 -15.00
CA ASP A 335 -20.23 0.73 -14.05
C ASP A 335 -19.69 -0.60 -13.47
N HIS A 336 -20.48 -1.68 -13.44
CA HIS A 336 -20.12 -2.95 -12.82
C HIS A 336 -19.14 -3.82 -13.62
N ASN A 337 -18.67 -3.36 -14.77
CA ASN A 337 -17.72 -4.10 -15.59
C ASN A 337 -16.32 -4.16 -14.96
N VAL A 338 -15.58 -5.20 -15.34
CA VAL A 338 -14.16 -5.37 -14.97
C VAL A 338 -13.27 -4.39 -15.74
N PRO A 339 -12.03 -4.11 -15.29
CA PRO A 339 -11.08 -3.33 -16.07
C PRO A 339 -10.86 -3.93 -17.46
N ILE A 340 -10.91 -3.08 -18.49
CA ILE A 340 -10.63 -3.46 -19.88
C ILE A 340 -9.15 -3.37 -20.18
N ILE A 341 -8.65 -4.29 -21.02
CA ILE A 341 -7.28 -4.29 -21.49
C ILE A 341 -7.23 -3.81 -22.93
N VAL A 342 -6.44 -2.76 -23.16
CA VAL A 342 -6.19 -2.19 -24.50
C VAL A 342 -4.71 -2.37 -24.85
N HIS A 343 -4.41 -2.99 -25.99
CA HIS A 343 -3.05 -3.03 -26.52
C HIS A 343 -2.85 -1.99 -27.61
N ASP A 344 -1.74 -1.25 -27.54
CA ASP A 344 -1.35 -0.29 -28.56
C ASP A 344 -0.52 -0.96 -29.67
N PHE A 345 -1.10 -1.06 -30.86
CA PHE A 345 -0.48 -1.53 -32.10
C PHE A 345 -0.25 -0.40 -33.12
N SER A 346 -0.51 0.86 -32.75
CA SER A 346 -0.39 2.01 -33.63
C SER A 346 1.03 2.21 -34.17
N SER A 347 2.05 1.78 -33.43
CA SER A 347 3.46 1.84 -33.84
C SER A 347 3.92 0.70 -34.76
N LYS A 348 3.13 -0.37 -34.93
CA LYS A 348 3.49 -1.49 -35.82
C LYS A 348 3.39 -1.07 -37.29
N GLU A 349 4.36 -1.47 -38.11
CA GLU A 349 4.34 -1.24 -39.56
C GLU A 349 3.18 -1.96 -40.24
N SER A 350 2.95 -3.22 -39.88
CA SER A 350 1.84 -4.03 -40.37
C SER A 350 1.22 -4.83 -39.21
N ILE A 351 -0.10 -5.04 -39.31
CA ILE A 351 -0.88 -5.81 -38.34
C ILE A 351 -1.51 -6.97 -39.10
N SER A 352 -1.21 -8.19 -38.66
CA SER A 352 -1.70 -9.44 -39.22
C SER A 352 -2.38 -10.27 -38.14
N ALA A 353 -3.21 -11.24 -38.53
CA ALA A 353 -3.85 -12.18 -37.61
C ALA A 353 -2.85 -12.88 -36.67
N ALA A 354 -1.63 -13.17 -37.14
CA ALA A 354 -0.58 -13.79 -36.34
C ALA A 354 -0.11 -12.90 -35.17
N ASN A 355 -0.23 -11.57 -35.29
CA ASN A 355 0.13 -10.67 -34.20
C ASN A 355 -0.82 -10.78 -33.00
N LEU A 356 -2.06 -11.23 -33.22
CA LEU A 356 -3.07 -11.38 -32.15
C LEU A 356 -2.81 -12.60 -31.26
N HIS A 357 -1.96 -13.55 -31.68
CA HIS A 357 -1.58 -14.71 -30.87
C HIS A 357 -0.99 -14.30 -29.51
N ALA A 358 -0.11 -13.30 -29.51
CA ALA A 358 0.50 -12.78 -28.28
C ALA A 358 -0.51 -12.04 -27.39
N LEU A 359 -1.67 -11.66 -27.94
CA LEU A 359 -2.77 -11.00 -27.24
C LEU A 359 -3.87 -11.97 -26.83
N GLY A 360 -3.59 -13.28 -26.81
CA GLY A 360 -4.54 -14.30 -26.39
C GLY A 360 -5.54 -14.77 -27.44
N TYR A 361 -5.36 -14.38 -28.71
CA TYR A 361 -6.23 -14.77 -29.82
C TYR A 361 -5.52 -15.70 -30.81
N ASN A 362 -5.97 -16.94 -30.86
CA ASN A 362 -5.34 -17.97 -31.68
C ASN A 362 -6.19 -18.32 -32.90
N TYR A 363 -5.73 -17.93 -34.09
CA TYR A 363 -6.43 -18.28 -35.34
C TYR A 363 -6.12 -19.71 -35.77
N SER A 364 -7.17 -20.53 -35.91
CA SER A 364 -7.10 -21.89 -36.42
C SER A 364 -7.40 -21.89 -37.92
N VAL A 365 -6.35 -21.90 -38.75
CA VAL A 365 -6.46 -21.99 -40.21
C VAL A 365 -7.32 -23.19 -40.67
N PRO A 366 -7.19 -24.41 -40.11
CA PRO A 366 -8.00 -25.55 -40.56
C PRO A 366 -9.49 -25.44 -40.26
N LEU A 367 -9.85 -24.71 -39.20
CA LEU A 367 -11.23 -24.57 -38.73
C LEU A 367 -11.86 -23.23 -39.13
N ASP A 368 -11.05 -22.32 -39.68
CA ASP A 368 -11.40 -20.92 -39.95
C ASP A 368 -12.04 -20.24 -38.73
N LYS A 369 -11.40 -20.42 -37.56
CA LYS A 369 -11.96 -19.99 -36.26
C LYS A 369 -10.91 -19.45 -35.32
N TRP A 370 -11.33 -18.47 -34.52
CA TRP A 370 -10.56 -17.93 -33.41
C TRP A 370 -10.78 -18.73 -32.11
N ASN A 371 -9.70 -18.99 -31.38
CA ASN A 371 -9.72 -19.55 -30.04
C ASN A 371 -9.17 -18.53 -29.05
N LEU A 372 -9.92 -18.28 -27.98
CA LEU A 372 -9.59 -17.30 -26.94
C LEU A 372 -8.83 -17.96 -25.79
N SER A 373 -7.80 -17.27 -25.29
CA SER A 373 -7.17 -17.60 -24.00
C SER A 373 -7.69 -16.71 -22.88
N ASP A 374 -7.46 -17.10 -21.64
CA ASP A 374 -7.85 -16.33 -20.45
C ASP A 374 -7.17 -14.95 -20.34
N GLN A 375 -6.08 -14.72 -21.10
CA GLN A 375 -5.34 -13.45 -21.13
C GLN A 375 -5.69 -12.57 -22.32
N ALA A 376 -6.78 -12.88 -23.04
CA ALA A 376 -7.15 -12.10 -24.21
C ALA A 376 -7.57 -10.67 -23.85
N CYS A 377 -7.05 -9.69 -24.58
CA CYS A 377 -7.39 -8.28 -24.39
C CYS A 377 -8.75 -7.92 -25.00
N ASP A 378 -9.39 -6.86 -24.51
CA ASP A 378 -10.69 -6.41 -25.02
C ASP A 378 -10.58 -5.60 -26.31
N PHE A 379 -9.55 -4.75 -26.42
CA PHE A 379 -9.37 -3.84 -27.54
C PHE A 379 -7.92 -3.79 -28.04
N ILE A 380 -7.76 -3.47 -29.32
CA ILE A 380 -6.48 -3.01 -29.87
C ILE A 380 -6.61 -1.61 -30.46
N PHE A 381 -5.66 -0.73 -30.17
CA PHE A 381 -5.53 0.56 -30.83
C PHE A 381 -4.60 0.43 -32.03
N VAL A 382 -5.11 0.74 -33.23
CA VAL A 382 -4.39 0.54 -34.50
C VAL A 382 -3.97 1.85 -35.17
N GLY A 383 -4.29 3.01 -34.55
CA GLY A 383 -4.05 4.33 -35.13
C GLY A 383 -4.88 4.55 -36.40
N ASP A 384 -4.22 4.93 -37.49
CA ASP A 384 -4.87 5.19 -38.78
C ASP A 384 -5.05 3.94 -39.67
N LYS A 385 -4.72 2.75 -39.16
CA LYS A 385 -4.67 1.52 -39.96
C LYS A 385 -6.04 0.84 -40.04
N SER A 386 -6.29 0.15 -41.16
CA SER A 386 -7.35 -0.84 -41.30
C SER A 386 -6.80 -2.26 -41.21
N LEU A 387 -7.64 -3.20 -40.82
CA LEU A 387 -7.31 -4.63 -40.81
C LEU A 387 -7.94 -5.29 -42.03
N ASP A 388 -7.18 -6.12 -42.73
CA ASP A 388 -7.59 -6.81 -43.96
C ASP A 388 -8.00 -8.28 -43.72
N PHE A 389 -8.24 -8.64 -42.47
CA PHE A 389 -8.62 -9.99 -42.03
C PHE A 389 -9.79 -9.95 -41.04
N GLU A 390 -10.48 -11.07 -40.88
CA GLU A 390 -11.60 -11.19 -39.95
C GLU A 390 -11.14 -11.13 -38.49
N ILE A 391 -11.69 -10.19 -37.73
CA ILE A 391 -11.35 -9.99 -36.32
C ILE A 391 -12.08 -11.00 -35.39
N PRO A 392 -11.42 -11.50 -34.32
CA PRO A 392 -12.06 -12.38 -33.34
C PRO A 392 -13.33 -11.76 -32.76
N GLY A 393 -14.40 -12.54 -32.55
CA GLY A 393 -15.73 -12.04 -32.16
C GLY A 393 -15.80 -11.16 -30.90
N THR A 394 -14.85 -11.31 -29.97
CA THR A 394 -14.79 -10.53 -28.72
C THR A 394 -13.86 -9.33 -28.78
N LEU A 395 -13.07 -9.17 -29.85
CA LEU A 395 -12.10 -8.09 -29.99
C LEU A 395 -12.76 -6.83 -30.57
N GLY A 396 -12.54 -5.69 -29.91
CA GLY A 396 -12.84 -4.36 -30.44
C GLY A 396 -11.60 -3.70 -31.05
N ILE A 397 -11.80 -2.89 -32.09
CA ILE A 397 -10.73 -2.16 -32.79
C ILE A 397 -10.92 -0.67 -32.53
N ILE A 398 -9.88 -0.02 -32.05
CA ILE A 398 -9.85 1.42 -31.82
C ILE A 398 -9.02 2.05 -32.94
N GLN A 399 -9.60 3.00 -33.66
CA GLN A 399 -8.97 3.73 -34.75
C GLN A 399 -9.01 5.23 -34.48
N ASN A 400 -8.02 5.96 -34.95
CA ASN A 400 -8.10 7.42 -34.98
C ASN A 400 -9.37 7.84 -35.74
N ALA A 401 -10.08 8.83 -35.21
CA ALA A 401 -11.37 9.28 -35.77
C ALA A 401 -11.29 9.66 -37.26
N SER A 402 -10.13 10.12 -37.73
CA SER A 402 -9.92 10.49 -39.14
C SER A 402 -9.87 9.28 -40.11
N ALA A 403 -9.50 8.11 -39.59
CA ALA A 403 -9.35 6.86 -40.34
C ALA A 403 -10.41 5.81 -39.97
N TRP A 404 -11.31 6.14 -39.04
CA TRP A 404 -12.31 5.22 -38.52
C TRP A 404 -13.23 4.70 -39.62
N THR A 405 -13.27 3.38 -39.75
CA THR A 405 -14.24 2.69 -40.57
C THR A 405 -15.41 2.33 -39.66
N ASN A 406 -16.62 2.76 -40.00
CA ASN A 406 -17.84 2.47 -39.23
C ASN A 406 -18.30 1.00 -39.40
N ASP A 407 -17.34 0.09 -39.35
CA ASP A 407 -17.52 -1.35 -39.40
C ASP A 407 -17.91 -1.87 -38.02
N GLU A 408 -18.46 -3.08 -37.97
CA GLU A 408 -18.81 -3.72 -36.71
C GLU A 408 -17.56 -3.82 -35.80
N ARG A 409 -17.74 -3.45 -34.52
CA ARG A 409 -16.69 -3.48 -33.48
C ARG A 409 -15.46 -2.58 -33.76
N HIS A 410 -15.59 -1.61 -34.66
CA HIS A 410 -14.60 -0.55 -34.86
C HIS A 410 -15.09 0.75 -34.23
N TYR A 411 -14.26 1.37 -33.40
CA TYR A 411 -14.62 2.53 -32.58
C TYR A 411 -13.63 3.67 -32.78
N PRO A 412 -14.12 4.92 -32.93
CA PRO A 412 -13.27 6.07 -33.14
C PRO A 412 -12.58 6.53 -31.85
N TYR A 413 -11.36 7.03 -32.00
CA TYR A 413 -10.51 7.67 -31.00
C TYR A 413 -10.30 9.13 -31.40
N PHE A 414 -10.80 10.04 -30.57
CA PHE A 414 -10.76 11.47 -30.78
C PHE A 414 -9.75 12.14 -29.86
N GLU A 415 -9.10 13.20 -30.36
CA GLU A 415 -8.22 14.05 -29.58
C GLU A 415 -8.99 15.26 -29.03
N GLY A 416 -9.25 15.28 -27.72
CA GLY A 416 -9.84 16.38 -26.95
C GLY A 416 -10.98 17.10 -27.66
N ILE A 417 -10.76 18.38 -27.97
CA ILE A 417 -11.76 19.27 -28.57
C ILE A 417 -12.27 18.81 -29.94
N SER A 418 -11.51 17.98 -30.66
CA SER A 418 -11.96 17.43 -31.95
C SER A 418 -13.26 16.63 -31.80
N TYR A 419 -13.50 16.04 -30.63
CA TYR A 419 -14.75 15.35 -30.32
C TYR A 419 -15.97 16.28 -30.28
N VAL A 420 -15.80 17.51 -29.80
CA VAL A 420 -16.89 18.47 -29.65
C VAL A 420 -17.42 18.92 -31.01
N VAL A 421 -16.51 19.08 -31.98
CA VAL A 421 -16.82 19.56 -33.33
C VAL A 421 -17.04 18.43 -34.36
N ALA A 422 -16.86 17.17 -33.96
CA ALA A 422 -17.00 16.03 -34.86
C ALA A 422 -18.43 15.87 -35.37
N GLU A 423 -18.60 15.87 -36.70
CA GLU A 423 -19.88 15.63 -37.36
C GLU A 423 -20.29 14.14 -37.34
N LYS A 424 -19.31 13.23 -37.32
CA LYS A 424 -19.50 11.78 -37.30
C LYS A 424 -18.93 11.20 -36.01
N LYS A 425 -19.76 10.41 -35.34
CA LYS A 425 -19.45 9.68 -34.10
C LYS A 425 -20.06 8.29 -34.19
N SER A 426 -19.52 7.34 -33.45
CA SER A 426 -20.15 6.04 -33.25
C SER A 426 -21.42 6.20 -32.42
N GLU A 427 -22.46 5.44 -32.74
CA GLU A 427 -23.68 5.35 -31.91
C GLU A 427 -23.49 4.46 -30.67
N HIS A 428 -22.34 3.77 -30.57
CA HIS A 428 -22.09 2.75 -29.55
C HIS A 428 -20.98 3.13 -28.57
N LEU A 429 -19.81 3.55 -29.07
CA LEU A 429 -18.65 3.86 -28.24
C LEU A 429 -17.71 4.82 -28.97
N ASN A 430 -17.32 5.90 -28.29
CA ASN A 430 -16.36 6.89 -28.75
C ASN A 430 -15.28 7.09 -27.69
N PHE A 431 -14.02 6.79 -28.02
CA PHE A 431 -12.89 7.10 -27.13
C PHE A 431 -12.50 8.57 -27.32
N VAL A 432 -12.30 9.29 -26.23
CA VAL A 432 -11.93 10.71 -26.25
C VAL A 432 -10.73 10.91 -25.35
N HIS A 433 -9.59 11.18 -25.96
CA HIS A 433 -8.31 11.33 -25.28
C HIS A 433 -8.00 12.78 -24.95
N THR A 434 -7.45 13.01 -23.75
CA THR A 434 -6.92 14.32 -23.34
C THR A 434 -6.02 14.18 -22.13
N ASP A 435 -5.16 15.17 -21.92
CA ASP A 435 -4.49 15.43 -20.64
C ASP A 435 -5.31 16.41 -19.79
N ILE A 436 -4.76 16.81 -18.64
CA ILE A 436 -5.40 17.75 -17.70
C ILE A 436 -5.63 19.14 -18.32
N ASP A 437 -4.76 19.60 -19.22
CA ASP A 437 -4.84 20.92 -19.85
C ASP A 437 -5.92 20.96 -20.93
N GLY A 438 -6.22 19.83 -21.57
CA GLY A 438 -7.31 19.71 -22.53
C GLY A 438 -8.71 19.49 -21.93
N LEU A 439 -8.86 19.37 -20.60
CA LEU A 439 -10.16 19.25 -19.92
C LEU A 439 -10.90 20.59 -19.80
N ASP A 440 -11.25 21.19 -20.94
CA ASP A 440 -11.98 22.44 -20.99
C ASP A 440 -13.50 22.30 -20.73
N ILE A 441 -14.17 23.43 -20.46
CA ILE A 441 -15.62 23.47 -20.17
C ILE A 441 -16.45 22.89 -21.32
N PRO A 442 -16.20 23.24 -22.61
CA PRO A 442 -16.90 22.63 -23.74
C PRO A 442 -16.81 21.11 -23.77
N LEU A 443 -15.61 20.55 -23.66
CA LEU A 443 -15.39 19.10 -23.71
C LEU A 443 -16.11 18.40 -22.57
N LEU A 444 -15.96 18.88 -21.33
CA LEU A 444 -16.62 18.31 -20.16
C LEU A 444 -18.16 18.36 -20.28
N ALA A 445 -18.71 19.44 -20.82
CA ALA A 445 -20.15 19.57 -21.06
C ALA A 445 -20.66 18.56 -22.10
N THR A 446 -19.89 18.32 -23.18
CA THR A 446 -20.22 17.31 -24.18
C THR A 446 -20.17 15.90 -23.59
N LEU A 447 -19.06 15.54 -22.92
CA LEU A 447 -18.85 14.21 -22.32
C LEU A 447 -19.93 13.87 -21.29
N LYS A 448 -20.36 14.84 -20.47
CA LYS A 448 -21.38 14.61 -19.44
C LYS A 448 -22.74 14.18 -20.03
N ASN A 449 -23.08 14.70 -21.21
CA ASN A 449 -24.37 14.49 -21.86
C ASN A 449 -24.35 13.33 -22.88
N ASP A 450 -23.17 12.88 -23.29
CA ASP A 450 -23.03 11.80 -24.26
C ASP A 450 -22.93 10.44 -23.55
N PRO A 451 -23.88 9.51 -23.76
CA PRO A 451 -23.84 8.18 -23.15
C PRO A 451 -22.86 7.22 -23.84
N THR A 452 -22.25 7.61 -24.96
CA THR A 452 -21.36 6.75 -25.75
C THR A 452 -19.88 7.09 -25.57
N ALA A 453 -19.56 8.18 -24.86
CA ALA A 453 -18.19 8.66 -24.74
C ALA A 453 -17.45 7.98 -23.57
N VAL A 454 -16.23 7.53 -23.84
CA VAL A 454 -15.26 7.04 -22.85
C VAL A 454 -14.06 7.98 -22.85
N LEU A 455 -13.84 8.62 -21.71
CA LEU A 455 -12.70 9.50 -21.51
C LEU A 455 -11.42 8.69 -21.27
N VAL A 456 -10.37 8.97 -22.05
CA VAL A 456 -9.04 8.41 -21.90
C VAL A 456 -8.12 9.54 -21.41
N LEU A 457 -7.68 9.44 -20.15
CA LEU A 457 -6.77 10.42 -19.55
C LEU A 457 -5.33 9.91 -19.62
N THR A 458 -4.41 10.79 -20.01
CA THR A 458 -2.98 10.55 -19.97
C THR A 458 -2.26 11.67 -19.21
N THR A 459 -1.05 11.37 -18.77
CA THR A 459 -0.20 12.30 -18.03
C THR A 459 1.25 11.90 -18.25
N GLU A 460 2.09 12.90 -18.50
CA GLU A 460 3.56 12.77 -18.51
C GLU A 460 4.16 13.24 -17.17
N ASN A 461 3.32 13.64 -16.22
CA ASN A 461 3.76 14.11 -14.92
C ASN A 461 4.33 12.93 -14.12
N THR A 462 5.52 13.12 -13.57
CA THR A 462 6.15 12.11 -12.68
C THR A 462 5.33 11.82 -11.41
N HIS A 463 4.38 12.71 -11.09
CA HIS A 463 3.36 12.54 -10.05
C HIS A 463 1.94 12.32 -10.62
N GLY A 464 1.83 11.67 -11.78
CA GLY A 464 0.57 11.44 -12.49
C GLY A 464 -0.51 10.59 -11.79
N MET A 465 -0.30 10.13 -10.56
CA MET A 465 -1.40 9.56 -9.74
C MET A 465 -2.20 10.65 -9.03
N ALA A 466 -1.58 11.81 -8.78
CA ALA A 466 -2.19 12.95 -8.11
C ALA A 466 -2.76 13.98 -9.09
N GLU A 467 -2.13 14.12 -10.26
CA GLU A 467 -2.67 14.81 -11.43
C GLU A 467 -3.90 14.07 -11.97
#